data_AF-A0A9D8BTK7-F1
#
_entry.id   AF-A0A9D8BTK7-F1
#
_cell.length_a   1.000
_cell.length_b   1.000
_cell.length_c   1.000
_cell.angle_alpha   90.00
_cell.angle_beta   90.00
_cell.angle_gamma   90.00
#
_symmetry.space_group_name_H-M   'P 1'
#
loop_
_entity.id
_entity.type
_entity.pdbx_description
1 polymer ?
#
loop_
_entity_poly.entity_id
_entity_poly.type
_entity_poly.pdbx_seq_one_letter_code
_entity_poly.pdbx_strand_id
1 'polypeptide(L)'
;MITPDPTLFSFRLYSSQEIVVTAWTFIGLVGNALFTARVLIQWIASEKQRRSIAPVTFWWTSLAATLIMVFYSIQRLEVAFLLGYTINIVAYVRNLMLASPGLRPRHVVAYALSAVVFVTGAVFVVRFGREALALTAPGHAAAGHGGWLYLGLAGNLIFNTRFLLQWIYSERKKASVLPLWFWVWSLVGQMLCLVYALILHDLVFILGFIFNGIPIGRNIMLCLRHAEATAESH
;
A
#
# COMPACT_ATOMS: atom_id res chain seq x y z
N MET A 1 25.00 -12.27 -3.30
CA MET A 1 24.69 -12.58 -4.71
C MET A 1 23.33 -13.24 -4.76
N ILE A 2 22.32 -12.54 -5.27
CA ILE A 2 20.99 -13.12 -5.53
C ILE A 2 21.15 -13.97 -6.79
N THR A 3 20.89 -15.27 -6.70
CA THR A 3 20.85 -16.14 -7.87
C THR A 3 19.80 -15.61 -8.86
N PRO A 4 20.13 -15.45 -10.15
CA PRO A 4 19.14 -14.98 -11.12
C PRO A 4 17.98 -15.97 -11.17
N ASP A 5 16.76 -15.48 -10.90
CA ASP A 5 15.57 -16.32 -10.89
C ASP A 5 15.30 -16.86 -12.29
N PRO A 6 14.90 -18.14 -12.44
CA PRO A 6 14.60 -18.71 -13.73
C PRO A 6 13.46 -17.94 -14.38
N THR A 7 13.70 -17.49 -15.61
CA THR A 7 12.65 -16.87 -16.44
C THR A 7 11.62 -17.94 -16.79
N LEU A 8 10.36 -17.69 -16.43
CA LEU A 8 9.26 -18.59 -16.78
C LEU A 8 8.78 -18.28 -18.20
N PHE A 9 8.52 -17.01 -18.48
CA PHE A 9 8.25 -16.50 -19.82
C PHE A 9 8.54 -15.00 -19.89
N SER A 10 8.72 -14.48 -21.08
CA SER A 10 8.83 -13.05 -21.32
C SER A 10 7.92 -12.63 -22.47
N PHE A 11 7.49 -11.38 -22.46
CA PHE A 11 6.73 -10.80 -23.55
C PHE A 11 7.04 -9.32 -23.70
N ARG A 12 6.92 -8.81 -24.92
CA ARG A 12 7.07 -7.38 -25.20
C ARG A 12 5.70 -6.74 -25.23
N LEU A 13 5.40 -5.91 -24.23
CA LEU A 13 4.20 -5.08 -24.22
C LEU A 13 4.42 -3.75 -24.94
N TYR A 14 5.66 -3.24 -24.92
CA TYR A 14 6.09 -2.02 -25.60
C TYR A 14 7.32 -2.30 -26.46
N SER A 15 7.55 -1.50 -27.51
CA SER A 15 8.64 -1.72 -28.48
C SER A 15 10.05 -1.69 -27.87
N SER A 16 10.21 -1.12 -26.68
CA SER A 16 11.51 -0.85 -26.05
C SER A 16 11.83 -1.70 -24.81
N GLN A 17 10.89 -2.48 -24.26
CA GLN A 17 11.07 -3.18 -22.98
C GLN A 17 10.49 -4.61 -23.03
N GLU A 18 11.33 -5.59 -22.72
CA GLU A 18 10.92 -6.98 -22.55
C GLU A 18 10.53 -7.22 -21.08
N ILE A 19 9.27 -7.61 -20.86
CA ILE A 19 8.76 -7.92 -19.53
C ILE A 19 9.11 -9.37 -19.23
N VAL A 20 10.00 -9.56 -18.26
CA VAL A 20 10.41 -10.89 -17.79
C VAL A 20 9.52 -11.31 -16.61
N VAL A 21 8.85 -12.45 -16.75
CA VAL A 21 8.02 -13.04 -15.70
C VAL A 21 8.78 -14.17 -15.02
N THR A 22 8.95 -14.04 -13.70
CA THR A 22 9.56 -15.05 -12.85
C THR A 22 8.57 -15.52 -11.78
N ALA A 23 8.94 -16.54 -10.99
CA ALA A 23 8.14 -16.97 -9.85
C ALA A 23 7.86 -15.81 -8.86
N TRP A 24 8.82 -14.90 -8.69
CA TRP A 24 8.64 -13.73 -7.83
C TRP A 24 7.67 -12.70 -8.38
N THR A 25 7.57 -12.57 -9.71
CA THR A 25 6.52 -11.75 -10.34
C THR A 25 5.14 -12.23 -9.90
N PHE A 26 4.89 -13.54 -9.87
CA PHE A 26 3.63 -14.10 -9.37
C PHE A 26 3.39 -13.80 -7.89
N ILE A 27 4.43 -13.91 -7.05
CA ILE A 27 4.34 -13.56 -5.62
C ILE A 27 3.93 -12.09 -5.45
N GLY A 28 4.55 -11.17 -6.19
CA GLY A 28 4.20 -9.75 -6.20
C GLY A 28 2.77 -9.49 -6.71
N LEU A 29 2.31 -10.24 -7.73
CA LEU A 29 0.93 -10.15 -8.22
C LEU A 29 -0.08 -10.62 -7.18
N VAL A 30 0.20 -11.69 -6.43
CA VAL A 30 -0.67 -12.15 -5.33
C VAL A 30 -0.75 -11.09 -4.24
N GLY A 31 0.37 -10.48 -3.85
CA GLY A 31 0.39 -9.39 -2.89
C GLY A 31 -0.46 -8.19 -3.32
N ASN A 32 -0.33 -7.77 -4.58
CA ASN A 32 -1.17 -6.71 -5.16
C ASN A 32 -2.65 -7.11 -5.24
N ALA A 33 -2.97 -8.34 -5.63
CA ALA A 33 -4.34 -8.84 -5.67
C ALA A 33 -5.01 -8.78 -4.30
N LEU A 34 -4.29 -9.13 -3.23
CA LEU A 34 -4.79 -8.97 -1.85
C LEU A 34 -4.97 -7.49 -1.47
N PHE A 35 -4.05 -6.61 -1.88
CA PHE A 35 -4.21 -5.17 -1.67
C PHE A 35 -5.42 -4.58 -2.40
N THR A 36 -5.76 -5.07 -3.59
CA THR A 36 -6.99 -4.70 -4.30
C THR A 36 -8.21 -5.31 -3.61
N ALA A 37 -8.15 -6.59 -3.24
CA ALA A 37 -9.24 -7.30 -2.58
C ALA A 37 -9.66 -6.62 -1.27
N ARG A 38 -8.72 -6.14 -0.44
CA ARG A 38 -9.08 -5.41 0.78
C ARG A 38 -9.93 -4.18 0.48
N VAL A 39 -9.60 -3.42 -0.55
CA VAL A 39 -10.29 -2.17 -0.89
C VAL A 39 -11.71 -2.49 -1.40
N LEU A 40 -11.86 -3.54 -2.20
CA LEU A 40 -13.18 -4.04 -2.63
C LEU A 40 -14.03 -4.52 -1.45
N ILE A 41 -13.46 -5.32 -0.54
CA ILE A 41 -14.15 -5.80 0.67
C ILE A 41 -14.65 -4.61 1.51
N GLN A 42 -13.80 -3.60 1.69
CA GLN A 42 -14.13 -2.40 2.43
C GLN A 42 -15.23 -1.59 1.76
N TRP A 43 -15.16 -1.45 0.43
CA TRP A 43 -16.16 -0.74 -0.35
C TRP A 43 -17.54 -1.40 -0.24
N ILE A 44 -17.61 -2.71 -0.48
CA ILE A 44 -18.85 -3.49 -0.36
C ILE A 44 -19.44 -3.35 1.05
N ALA A 45 -18.61 -3.42 2.09
CA ALA A 45 -19.06 -3.24 3.47
C ALA A 45 -19.59 -1.82 3.73
N SER A 46 -18.95 -0.80 3.16
CA SER A 46 -19.36 0.60 3.33
C SER A 46 -20.64 0.94 2.60
N GLU A 47 -20.85 0.42 1.40
CA GLU A 47 -22.10 0.60 0.65
C GLU A 47 -23.28 -0.05 1.38
N LYS A 48 -23.09 -1.28 1.90
CA LYS A 48 -24.10 -1.98 2.69
C LYS A 48 -24.52 -1.19 3.94
N GLN A 49 -23.60 -0.46 4.55
CA GLN A 49 -23.87 0.31 5.77
C GLN A 49 -24.13 1.79 5.51
N ARG A 50 -24.00 2.27 4.26
CA ARG A 50 -24.07 3.68 3.87
C ARG A 50 -23.15 4.61 4.67
N ARG A 51 -22.02 4.08 5.15
CA ARG A 51 -21.01 4.82 5.92
C ARG A 51 -19.62 4.28 5.60
N SER A 52 -18.62 5.15 5.60
CA SER A 52 -17.21 4.76 5.46
C SER A 52 -16.79 3.93 6.68
N ILE A 53 -16.65 2.62 6.50
CA ILE A 53 -16.22 1.69 7.55
C ILE A 53 -15.08 0.80 7.08
N ALA A 54 -14.19 0.44 8.01
CA ALA A 54 -13.14 -0.55 7.78
C ALA A 54 -13.49 -1.85 8.50
N PRO A 55 -13.96 -2.90 7.80
CA PRO A 55 -14.26 -4.18 8.44
C PRO A 55 -12.98 -4.87 8.94
N VAL A 56 -13.10 -5.78 9.92
CA VAL A 56 -11.95 -6.54 10.45
C VAL A 56 -11.19 -7.30 9.34
N THR A 57 -11.91 -7.78 8.33
CA THR A 57 -11.35 -8.44 7.15
C THR A 57 -10.42 -7.53 6.34
N PHE A 58 -10.71 -6.23 6.22
CA PHE A 58 -9.84 -5.26 5.55
C PHE A 58 -8.44 -5.25 6.18
N TRP A 59 -8.36 -5.31 7.51
CA TRP A 59 -7.09 -5.24 8.23
C TRP A 59 -6.32 -6.56 8.16
N TRP A 60 -6.98 -7.72 8.27
CA TRP A 60 -6.31 -9.02 8.08
C TRP A 60 -5.78 -9.19 6.66
N THR A 61 -6.57 -8.84 5.65
CA THR A 61 -6.12 -8.88 4.25
C THR A 61 -4.97 -7.90 4.01
N SER A 62 -4.99 -6.71 4.63
CA SER A 62 -3.87 -5.76 4.57
C SER A 62 -2.59 -6.33 5.17
N LEU A 63 -2.69 -7.01 6.31
CA LEU A 63 -1.55 -7.64 6.97
C LEU A 63 -0.95 -8.74 6.09
N ALA A 64 -1.79 -9.64 5.55
CA ALA A 64 -1.35 -10.70 4.66
C ALA A 64 -0.67 -10.17 3.39
N ALA A 65 -1.26 -9.16 2.74
CA ALA A 65 -0.68 -8.50 1.58
C ALA A 65 0.69 -7.89 1.88
N THR A 66 0.81 -7.22 3.04
CA THR A 66 2.05 -6.58 3.50
C THR A 66 3.16 -7.60 3.70
N LEU A 67 2.87 -8.74 4.31
CA LEU A 67 3.85 -9.80 4.52
C LEU A 67 4.42 -10.30 3.19
N ILE A 68 3.55 -10.60 2.22
CA ILE A 68 3.96 -11.04 0.88
C ILE A 68 4.82 -9.98 0.19
N MET A 69 4.39 -8.73 0.25
CA MET A 69 5.08 -7.64 -0.43
C MET A 69 6.42 -7.27 0.21
N VAL A 70 6.61 -7.50 1.50
CA VAL A 70 7.92 -7.34 2.15
C VAL A 70 8.94 -8.33 1.58
N PHE A 71 8.58 -9.61 1.44
CA PHE A 71 9.47 -10.61 0.83
C PHE A 71 9.78 -10.27 -0.63
N TYR A 72 8.75 -9.88 -1.39
CA TYR A 72 8.91 -9.45 -2.77
C TYR A 72 9.85 -8.23 -2.89
N SER A 73 9.67 -7.20 -2.07
CA SER A 73 10.50 -5.99 -2.12
C SER A 73 11.95 -6.26 -1.73
N ILE A 74 12.21 -7.17 -0.77
CA ILE A 74 13.57 -7.57 -0.41
C ILE A 74 14.25 -8.27 -1.59
N GLN A 75 13.56 -9.22 -2.23
CA GLN A 75 14.10 -9.94 -3.39
C GLN A 75 14.44 -8.99 -4.55
N ARG A 76 13.62 -7.96 -4.76
CA ARG A 76 13.78 -6.99 -5.85
C ARG A 76 14.67 -5.80 -5.50
N LEU A 77 15.19 -5.73 -4.27
CA LEU A 77 15.93 -4.60 -3.71
C LEU A 77 15.15 -3.26 -3.77
N GLU A 78 13.83 -3.32 -3.66
CA GLU A 78 12.92 -2.17 -3.79
C GLU A 78 12.69 -1.46 -2.44
N VAL A 79 13.63 -0.60 -2.05
CA VAL A 79 13.65 0.06 -0.72
C VAL A 79 12.41 0.93 -0.46
N ALA A 80 11.97 1.71 -1.45
CA ALA A 80 10.87 2.66 -1.27
C ALA A 80 9.57 1.93 -0.89
N PHE A 81 9.26 0.83 -1.58
CA PHE A 81 8.08 0.01 -1.28
C PHE A 81 8.21 -0.73 0.04
N LEU A 82 9.39 -1.29 0.33
CA LEU A 82 9.65 -1.97 1.61
C LEU A 82 9.37 -1.06 2.82
N LEU A 83 9.83 0.19 2.78
CA LEU A 83 9.58 1.19 3.83
C LEU A 83 8.09 1.45 4.04
N GLY A 84 7.33 1.59 2.94
CA GLY A 84 5.88 1.75 3.04
C GLY A 84 5.20 0.57 3.75
N TYR A 85 5.60 -0.65 3.41
CA TYR A 85 5.02 -1.87 3.99
C TYR A 85 5.37 -2.03 5.48
N THR A 86 6.61 -1.76 5.87
CA THR A 86 7.05 -1.86 7.27
C THR A 86 6.40 -0.80 8.15
N ILE A 87 6.22 0.42 7.64
CA ILE A 87 5.59 1.50 8.40
C ILE A 87 4.08 1.22 8.60
N ASN A 88 3.39 0.76 7.56
CA ASN A 88 1.93 0.60 7.60
C ASN A 88 1.48 -0.59 8.46
N ILE A 89 2.33 -1.60 8.65
CA ILE A 89 1.96 -2.83 9.37
C ILE A 89 1.51 -2.55 10.81
N VAL A 90 2.09 -1.53 11.45
CA VAL A 90 1.75 -1.09 12.81
C VAL A 90 0.31 -0.60 12.87
N ALA A 91 -0.10 0.22 11.90
CA ALA A 91 -1.47 0.70 11.80
C ALA A 91 -2.46 -0.47 11.61
N TYR A 92 -2.09 -1.49 10.81
CA TYR A 92 -2.96 -2.64 10.53
C TYR A 92 -3.21 -3.49 11.77
N VAL A 93 -2.15 -3.86 12.48
CA VAL A 93 -2.27 -4.63 13.72
C VAL A 93 -3.04 -3.86 14.77
N ARG A 94 -2.80 -2.55 14.89
CA ARG A 94 -3.49 -1.79 15.92
C ARG A 94 -4.98 -1.65 15.65
N ASN A 95 -5.39 -1.44 14.40
CA ASN A 95 -6.81 -1.42 14.06
C ASN A 95 -7.50 -2.76 14.31
N LEU A 96 -6.81 -3.91 14.14
CA LEU A 96 -7.35 -5.22 14.52
C LEU A 96 -7.67 -5.32 16.02
N MET A 97 -6.82 -4.74 16.86
CA MET A 97 -7.05 -4.74 18.31
C MET A 97 -8.21 -3.84 18.72
N LEU A 98 -8.30 -2.64 18.13
CA LEU A 98 -9.42 -1.73 18.38
C LEU A 98 -10.75 -2.40 18.00
N ALA A 99 -10.75 -3.22 16.95
CA ALA A 99 -11.93 -3.96 16.51
C ALA A 99 -12.20 -5.28 17.27
N SER A 100 -11.30 -5.72 18.16
CA SER A 100 -11.47 -6.94 18.96
C SER A 100 -10.87 -6.73 20.36
N PRO A 101 -11.62 -6.12 21.30
CA PRO A 101 -11.18 -5.96 22.67
C PRO A 101 -10.89 -7.33 23.31
N GLY A 102 -9.62 -7.59 23.63
CA GLY A 102 -9.14 -8.85 24.20
C GLY A 102 -7.92 -9.42 23.47
N LEU A 103 -6.83 -9.66 24.21
CA LEU A 103 -5.63 -10.34 23.68
C LEU A 103 -5.97 -11.80 23.38
N ARG A 104 -6.11 -12.13 22.10
CA ARG A 104 -6.22 -13.51 21.60
C ARG A 104 -4.86 -13.95 21.06
N PRO A 105 -4.55 -15.25 21.02
CA PRO A 105 -3.27 -15.74 20.49
C PRO A 105 -2.92 -15.20 19.09
N ARG A 106 -3.92 -15.05 18.20
CA ARG A 106 -3.77 -14.44 16.88
C ARG A 106 -3.23 -13.00 16.91
N HIS A 107 -3.52 -12.23 17.96
CA HIS A 107 -3.02 -10.85 18.10
C HIS A 107 -1.53 -10.86 18.49
N VAL A 108 -1.11 -11.78 19.36
CA VAL A 108 0.31 -11.97 19.73
C VAL A 108 1.14 -12.36 18.51
N VAL A 109 0.64 -13.30 17.70
CA VAL A 109 1.28 -13.68 16.43
C VAL A 109 1.37 -12.47 15.49
N ALA A 110 0.28 -11.70 15.35
CA ALA A 110 0.29 -10.49 14.51
C ALA A 110 1.31 -9.45 15.01
N TYR A 111 1.51 -9.31 16.32
CA TYR A 111 2.55 -8.45 16.89
C TYR A 111 3.95 -8.92 16.59
N ALA A 112 4.23 -10.19 16.82
CA ALA A 112 5.54 -10.77 16.54
C ALA A 112 5.88 -10.61 15.05
N LEU A 113 4.93 -10.91 14.16
CA LEU A 113 5.10 -10.73 12.72
C LEU A 113 5.34 -9.26 12.36
N SER A 114 4.60 -8.32 12.93
CA SER A 114 4.81 -6.89 12.68
C SER A 114 6.16 -6.38 13.16
N ALA A 115 6.60 -6.80 14.34
CA ALA A 115 7.90 -6.45 14.89
C ALA A 115 9.03 -7.02 14.01
N VAL A 116 8.92 -8.28 13.60
CA VAL A 116 9.87 -8.93 12.68
C VAL A 116 9.93 -8.16 11.37
N VAL A 117 8.79 -7.87 10.74
CA VAL A 117 8.72 -7.11 9.48
C VAL A 117 9.37 -5.74 9.61
N PHE A 118 9.04 -5.00 10.68
CA PHE A 118 9.60 -3.68 10.92
C PHE A 118 11.12 -3.72 11.09
N VAL A 119 11.62 -4.65 11.92
CA VAL A 119 13.07 -4.85 12.13
C VAL A 119 13.76 -5.28 10.84
N THR A 120 13.19 -6.22 10.09
CA THR A 120 13.74 -6.67 8.81
C THR A 120 13.85 -5.52 7.82
N GLY A 121 12.82 -4.67 7.69
CA GLY A 121 12.90 -3.51 6.81
C GLY A 121 13.95 -2.50 7.27
N ALA A 122 14.05 -2.23 8.57
CA ALA A 122 15.07 -1.34 9.11
C ALA A 122 16.49 -1.86 8.84
N VAL A 123 16.75 -3.14 9.10
CA VAL A 123 18.04 -3.79 8.81
C VAL A 123 18.34 -3.76 7.32
N PHE A 124 17.36 -4.06 6.47
CA PHE A 124 17.51 -4.04 5.02
C PHE A 124 17.89 -2.66 4.52
N VAL A 125 17.24 -1.61 4.99
CA VAL A 125 17.55 -0.22 4.61
C VAL A 125 18.95 0.17 5.05
N VAL A 126 19.37 -0.19 6.26
CA VAL A 126 20.73 0.11 6.75
C VAL A 126 21.79 -0.64 5.93
N ARG A 127 21.53 -1.88 5.55
CA ARG A 127 22.51 -2.74 4.86
C ARG A 127 22.58 -2.50 3.36
N PHE A 128 21.43 -2.30 2.71
CA PHE A 128 21.30 -2.29 1.25
C PHE A 128 20.71 -0.99 0.71
N GLY A 129 20.31 -0.05 1.57
CA GLY A 129 19.67 1.20 1.15
C GLY A 129 20.50 2.03 0.18
N ARG A 130 21.82 2.10 0.40
CA ARG A 130 22.75 2.82 -0.50
C ARG A 130 22.87 2.14 -1.86
N GLU A 131 22.98 0.82 -1.89
CA GLU A 131 23.11 0.04 -3.12
C GLU A 131 21.81 0.08 -3.93
N ALA A 132 20.68 -0.13 -3.28
CA ALA A 132 19.37 -0.01 -3.89
C ALA A 132 19.13 1.40 -4.48
N LEU A 133 19.41 2.46 -3.72
CA LEU A 133 19.28 3.82 -4.22
C LEU A 133 20.22 4.09 -5.42
N ALA A 134 21.43 3.54 -5.38
CA ALA A 134 22.41 3.65 -6.46
C ALA A 134 22.03 2.82 -7.70
N LEU A 135 21.18 1.80 -7.59
CA LEU A 135 20.63 1.08 -8.74
C LEU A 135 19.44 1.84 -9.35
N THR A 136 18.61 2.45 -8.50
CA THR A 136 17.43 3.18 -8.94
C THR A 136 17.77 4.54 -9.54
N ALA A 137 18.60 5.35 -8.87
CA ALA A 137 18.82 6.75 -9.25
C ALA A 137 19.48 6.95 -10.63
N PRO A 138 20.54 6.20 -11.01
CA PRO A 138 21.17 6.35 -12.32
C PRO A 138 20.28 5.88 -13.47
N GLY A 139 19.49 4.82 -13.27
CA GLY A 139 18.53 4.34 -14.28
C GLY A 139 17.45 5.38 -14.59
N HIS A 140 16.93 6.06 -13.56
CA HIS A 140 15.95 7.13 -13.73
C HIS A 140 16.56 8.40 -14.35
N ALA A 141 17.80 8.75 -13.97
CA ALA A 141 18.52 9.88 -14.56
C ALA A 141 18.84 9.63 -16.04
N ALA A 142 19.33 8.44 -16.39
CA ALA A 142 19.66 8.04 -17.75
C ALA A 142 18.43 7.95 -18.66
N ALA A 143 17.27 7.58 -18.11
CA ALA A 143 16.01 7.52 -18.85
C ALA A 143 15.30 8.89 -18.97
N GLY A 144 15.89 9.99 -18.48
CA GLY A 144 15.27 11.32 -18.51
C GLY A 144 14.15 11.52 -17.49
N HIS A 145 14.00 10.60 -16.53
CA HIS A 145 12.92 10.57 -15.53
C HIS A 145 13.28 11.21 -14.19
N GLY A 146 14.45 11.86 -14.07
CA GLY A 146 14.95 12.38 -12.79
C GLY A 146 13.98 13.32 -12.05
N GLY A 147 13.30 14.22 -12.78
CA GLY A 147 12.28 15.10 -12.20
C GLY A 147 11.00 14.36 -11.78
N TRP A 148 10.60 13.38 -12.58
CA TRP A 148 9.39 12.57 -12.35
C TRP A 148 9.54 11.63 -11.15
N LEU A 149 10.76 11.19 -10.83
CA LEU A 149 11.05 10.39 -9.64
C LEU A 149 10.57 11.08 -8.36
N TYR A 150 10.77 12.39 -8.23
CA TYR A 150 10.30 13.15 -7.07
C TYR A 150 8.77 13.15 -6.93
N LEU A 151 8.05 13.15 -8.06
CA LEU A 151 6.59 13.04 -8.08
C LEU A 151 6.15 11.66 -7.53
N GLY A 152 6.79 10.59 -8.00
CA GLY A 152 6.54 9.23 -7.52
C GLY A 152 6.84 9.07 -6.03
N LEU A 153 7.98 9.60 -5.57
CA LEU A 153 8.37 9.60 -4.16
C LEU A 153 7.38 10.39 -3.29
N ALA A 154 6.95 11.56 -3.74
CA ALA A 154 5.96 12.37 -3.03
C ALA A 154 4.59 11.66 -2.94
N GLY A 155 4.12 11.07 -4.04
CA GLY A 155 2.90 10.27 -4.06
C GLY A 155 2.96 9.09 -3.08
N ASN A 156 4.09 8.36 -3.08
CA ASN A 156 4.32 7.23 -2.18
C ASN A 156 4.34 7.68 -0.71
N LEU A 157 5.00 8.81 -0.40
CA LEU A 157 5.06 9.36 0.96
C LEU A 157 3.66 9.72 1.47
N ILE A 158 2.86 10.42 0.66
CA ILE A 158 1.47 10.76 0.99
C ILE A 158 0.65 9.50 1.23
N PHE A 159 0.77 8.51 0.34
CA PHE A 159 -0.01 7.28 0.38
C PHE A 159 0.30 6.40 1.59
N ASN A 160 1.53 6.41 2.09
CA ASN A 160 1.92 5.67 3.29
C ASN A 160 1.60 6.44 4.57
N THR A 161 1.89 7.74 4.61
CA THR A 161 1.68 8.57 5.81
C THR A 161 0.23 8.60 6.27
N ARG A 162 -0.75 8.44 5.36
CA ARG A 162 -2.17 8.39 5.74
C ARG A 162 -2.49 7.32 6.78
N PHE A 163 -1.85 6.16 6.75
CA PHE A 163 -2.11 5.08 7.72
C PHE A 163 -1.50 5.38 9.08
N LEU A 164 -0.34 6.05 9.12
CA LEU A 164 0.24 6.54 10.38
C LEU A 164 -0.68 7.58 11.04
N LEU A 165 -1.14 8.57 10.29
CA LEU A 165 -2.07 9.57 10.79
C LEU A 165 -3.40 8.93 11.21
N GLN A 166 -3.85 7.91 10.49
CA GLN A 166 -5.11 7.21 10.77
C GLN A 166 -5.02 6.40 12.05
N TRP A 167 -3.87 5.78 12.29
CA TRP A 167 -3.59 5.10 13.54
C TRP A 167 -3.67 6.08 14.71
N ILE A 168 -2.94 7.20 14.66
CA ILE A 168 -2.98 8.23 15.72
C ILE A 168 -4.41 8.72 15.95
N TYR A 169 -5.17 8.97 14.88
CA TYR A 169 -6.55 9.40 14.96
C TYR A 169 -7.46 8.34 15.62
N SER A 170 -7.29 7.07 15.26
CA SER A 170 -8.06 5.95 15.81
C SER A 170 -7.74 5.70 17.28
N GLU A 171 -6.50 5.94 17.72
CA GLU A 171 -6.15 5.88 19.14
C GLU A 171 -6.88 6.92 19.97
N ARG A 172 -6.99 8.14 19.44
CA ARG A 172 -7.72 9.24 20.10
C ARG A 172 -9.22 8.94 20.17
N LYS A 173 -9.78 8.26 19.16
CA LYS A 173 -11.19 7.89 19.09
C LYS A 173 -11.53 6.52 19.69
N LYS A 174 -10.51 5.73 20.06
CA LYS A 174 -10.64 4.33 20.54
C LYS A 174 -11.48 3.43 19.63
N ALA A 175 -11.49 3.74 18.34
CA ALA A 175 -12.26 3.04 17.33
C ALA A 175 -11.51 3.05 16.01
N SER A 176 -11.66 1.98 15.22
CA SER A 176 -11.11 1.92 13.86
C SER A 176 -11.94 2.82 12.95
N VAL A 177 -11.45 4.03 12.68
CA VAL A 177 -12.17 5.05 11.89
C VAL A 177 -11.32 5.46 10.69
N LEU A 178 -11.97 5.57 9.52
CA LEU A 178 -11.39 6.11 8.29
C LEU A 178 -12.06 7.45 7.98
N PRO A 179 -11.44 8.59 8.37
CA PRO A 179 -12.01 9.92 8.18
C PRO A 179 -11.92 10.42 6.72
N LEU A 180 -12.64 11.49 6.39
CA LEU A 180 -12.63 12.08 5.05
C LEU A 180 -11.22 12.38 4.53
N TRP A 181 -10.38 13.02 5.36
CA TRP A 181 -9.01 13.36 4.96
C TRP A 181 -8.21 12.11 4.58
N PHE A 182 -8.47 10.95 5.20
CA PHE A 182 -7.77 9.72 4.87
C PHE A 182 -8.01 9.36 3.40
N TRP A 183 -9.26 9.47 2.94
CA TRP A 183 -9.64 9.18 1.56
C TRP A 183 -9.15 10.25 0.59
N VAL A 184 -9.20 11.53 0.96
CA VAL A 184 -8.66 12.62 0.13
C VAL A 184 -7.15 12.44 -0.09
N TRP A 185 -6.38 12.21 0.96
CA TRP A 185 -4.95 11.94 0.85
C TRP A 185 -4.65 10.64 0.09
N SER A 186 -5.53 9.64 0.19
CA SER A 186 -5.42 8.42 -0.63
C SER A 186 -5.56 8.72 -2.12
N LEU A 187 -6.54 9.56 -2.49
CA LEU A 187 -6.77 9.96 -3.86
C LEU A 187 -5.60 10.78 -4.40
N VAL A 188 -5.12 11.78 -3.65
CA VAL A 188 -3.98 12.60 -4.04
C VAL A 188 -2.72 11.74 -4.24
N GLY A 189 -2.37 10.93 -3.24
CA GLY A 189 -1.20 10.06 -3.31
C GLY A 189 -1.27 9.07 -4.47
N GLN A 190 -2.43 8.43 -4.70
CA GLN A 190 -2.56 7.50 -5.82
C GLN A 190 -2.48 8.20 -7.18
N MET A 191 -3.02 9.41 -7.32
CA MET A 191 -3.01 10.12 -8.60
C MET A 191 -1.59 10.52 -8.98
N LEU A 192 -0.78 10.97 -8.02
CA LEU A 192 0.65 11.23 -8.21
C LEU A 192 1.39 9.96 -8.63
N CYS A 193 1.15 8.84 -7.95
CA CYS A 193 1.77 7.57 -8.30
C CYS A 193 1.27 7.01 -9.64
N LEU A 194 0.01 7.23 -10.01
CA LEU A 194 -0.54 6.80 -11.30
C LEU A 194 0.10 7.60 -12.45
N VAL A 195 0.21 8.92 -12.32
CA VAL A 195 0.92 9.75 -13.31
C VAL A 195 2.35 9.27 -13.47
N TYR A 196 3.03 9.01 -12.35
CA TYR A 196 4.39 8.48 -12.39
C TYR A 196 4.46 7.10 -13.07
N ALA A 197 3.56 6.19 -12.74
CA ALA A 197 3.51 4.84 -13.34
C ALA A 197 3.18 4.87 -14.84
N LEU A 198 2.33 5.80 -15.29
CA LEU A 198 2.03 6.01 -16.71
C LEU A 198 3.27 6.47 -17.49
N ILE A 199 4.06 7.38 -16.91
CA ILE A 199 5.32 7.85 -17.49
C ILE A 199 6.34 6.71 -17.58
N LEU A 200 6.40 5.87 -16.54
CA LEU A 200 7.27 4.68 -16.54
C LEU A 200 6.74 3.53 -17.40
N HIS A 201 5.53 3.64 -17.94
CA HIS A 201 4.82 2.55 -18.63
C HIS A 201 4.71 1.25 -17.80
N ASP A 202 4.65 1.37 -16.47
CA ASP A 202 4.57 0.23 -15.56
C ASP A 202 3.12 -0.24 -15.40
N LEU A 203 2.77 -1.29 -16.15
CA LEU A 203 1.42 -1.86 -16.17
C LEU A 203 0.94 -2.33 -14.78
N VAL A 204 1.83 -2.88 -13.96
CA VAL A 204 1.46 -3.45 -12.65
C VAL A 204 0.96 -2.34 -11.73
N PHE A 205 1.69 -1.21 -11.68
CA PHE A 205 1.29 -0.05 -10.88
C PHE A 205 0.09 0.68 -11.48
N ILE A 206 0.03 0.85 -12.80
CA ILE A 206 -1.11 1.50 -13.48
C ILE A 206 -2.42 0.78 -13.12
N LEU A 207 -2.47 -0.55 -13.29
CA LEU A 207 -3.66 -1.34 -12.96
C LEU A 207 -4.00 -1.22 -11.47
N GLY A 208 -2.99 -1.32 -10.59
CA GLY A 208 -3.17 -1.16 -9.15
C GLY A 208 -3.80 0.19 -8.76
N PHE A 209 -3.39 1.29 -9.39
CA PHE A 209 -3.94 2.61 -9.08
C PHE A 209 -5.32 2.85 -9.69
N ILE A 210 -5.59 2.38 -10.91
CA ILE A 210 -6.91 2.53 -11.54
C ILE A 210 -7.99 1.83 -10.72
N PHE A 211 -7.78 0.57 -10.32
CA PHE A 211 -8.79 -0.19 -9.58
C PHE A 211 -9.08 0.35 -8.18
N ASN A 212 -8.09 1.00 -7.55
CA ASN A 212 -8.27 1.58 -6.22
C ASN A 212 -9.04 2.92 -6.22
N GLY A 213 -9.06 3.65 -7.34
CA GLY A 213 -9.66 4.99 -7.42
C GLY A 213 -11.16 5.01 -7.17
N ILE A 214 -11.90 4.03 -7.69
CA ILE A 214 -13.36 3.96 -7.58
C ILE A 214 -13.81 3.82 -6.12
N PRO A 215 -13.33 2.81 -5.35
CA PRO A 215 -13.62 2.71 -3.93
C PRO A 215 -13.26 3.97 -3.12
N ILE A 216 -12.13 4.60 -3.42
CA ILE A 216 -11.69 5.81 -2.71
C ILE A 216 -12.65 6.97 -2.95
N GLY A 217 -13.01 7.23 -4.21
CA GLY A 217 -13.99 8.26 -4.57
C GLY A 217 -15.35 8.03 -3.92
N ARG A 218 -15.82 6.77 -3.90
CA ARG A 218 -17.08 6.41 -3.22
C ARG A 218 -17.04 6.66 -1.71
N ASN A 219 -15.94 6.34 -1.05
CA ASN A 219 -15.82 6.64 0.38
C ASN A 219 -15.79 8.15 0.67
N ILE A 220 -15.18 8.97 -0.20
CA ILE A 220 -15.26 10.44 -0.10
C ILE A 220 -16.72 10.90 -0.13
N MET A 221 -17.50 10.43 -1.12
CA MET A 221 -18.92 10.76 -1.24
C MET A 221 -19.73 10.34 0.00
N LEU A 222 -19.48 9.15 0.54
CA LEU A 222 -20.14 8.67 1.76
C LEU A 222 -19.81 9.55 2.97
N CYS A 223 -18.54 9.95 3.12
CA CYS A 223 -18.12 10.84 4.20
C CYS A 223 -18.76 12.23 4.11
N LEU A 224 -18.82 12.82 2.90
CA LEU A 224 -19.42 14.14 2.68
C LEU A 224 -20.93 14.12 2.98
N ARG A 225 -21.66 13.16 2.44
CA ARG A 225 -23.10 13.00 2.70
C ARG A 225 -23.42 12.82 4.18
N HIS A 226 -22.57 12.09 4.90
CA HIS A 226 -22.74 11.91 6.34
C HIS A 226 -22.50 13.22 7.10
N ALA A 227 -21.52 14.04 6.69
CA ALA A 227 -21.26 15.34 7.28
C ALA A 227 -22.42 16.33 7.04
N GLU A 228 -22.96 16.37 5.81
CA GLU A 228 -24.13 17.18 5.44
C GLU A 228 -25.36 16.80 6.28
N ALA A 229 -25.70 15.51 6.34
CA ALA A 229 -26.83 15.02 7.13
C ALA A 229 -26.71 15.32 8.63
N THR A 230 -25.48 15.36 9.16
CA THR A 230 -25.26 15.72 10.57
C THR A 230 -25.43 17.23 10.79
N ALA A 231 -24.99 18.06 9.83
CA ALA A 231 -25.12 19.52 9.90
C ALA A 231 -26.58 19.99 9.79
N GLU A 232 -27.42 19.31 9.00
CA GLU A 232 -28.86 19.62 8.88
C GLU A 232 -29.67 19.22 10.12
N SER A 233 -29.12 18.35 10.98
CA SER A 233 -29.79 17.86 12.19
C SER A 233 -29.53 18.69 13.46
N HIS A 234 -28.72 19.75 13.35
CA HIS A 234 -28.30 20.64 14.45
C HIS A 234 -28.76 22.08 14.18
#